data_AF-A0A3G5T3T7-F1
#
_entry.id   AF-A0A3G5T3T7-F1
#
_cell.length_a   1.000
_cell.length_b   1.000
_cell.length_c   1.000
_cell.angle_alpha   90.00
_cell.angle_beta   90.00
_cell.angle_gamma   90.00
#
_symmetry.space_group_name_H-M   'P 1'
#
loop_
_entity.id
_entity.type
_entity.pdbx_description
1 polymer ?
#
loop_
_entity_poly.entity_id
_entity_poly.type
_entity_poly.pdbx_seq_one_letter_code
_entity_poly.pdbx_strand_id
1 'polypeptide(L)'
;MRRRRVPRGARFWPVVIVDTGPLVAAANRKDPDHEACRELLAKSSRTLVVPALVVAEATFMIERAGGTGGGGEVPAVTPIATFQDRTTDRQ
;
A
#
# COMPACT_ATOMS: atom_id res chain seq x y z
N MET A 1 29.02 -21.50 -8.40
CA MET A 1 27.74 -20.82 -8.09
C MET A 1 26.70 -21.89 -7.72
N ARG A 2 26.46 -22.15 -6.42
CA ARG A 2 25.51 -23.18 -5.98
C ARG A 2 24.09 -22.62 -6.06
N ARG A 3 23.24 -23.16 -6.94
CA ARG A 3 21.81 -22.84 -6.94
C ARG A 3 21.18 -23.37 -5.64
N ARG A 4 20.68 -22.48 -4.79
CA ARG A 4 19.89 -22.86 -3.60
C ARG A 4 18.66 -23.61 -4.10
N ARG A 5 18.48 -24.88 -3.71
CA ARG A 5 17.21 -25.58 -3.91
C ARG A 5 16.20 -24.94 -2.95
N VAL A 6 15.14 -24.36 -3.51
CA VAL A 6 13.96 -23.96 -2.72
C VAL A 6 13.25 -25.25 -2.28
N PRO A 7 12.99 -25.47 -0.99
CA PRO A 7 12.29 -26.65 -0.50
C PRO A 7 10.91 -26.76 -1.17
N ARG A 8 10.65 -27.90 -1.83
CA ARG A 8 9.31 -28.20 -2.35
C ARG A 8 8.44 -28.57 -1.15
N GLY A 9 7.49 -27.70 -0.79
CA GLY A 9 6.56 -27.90 0.33
C GLY A 9 6.24 -26.62 1.11
N ALA A 10 7.04 -25.56 0.99
CA ALA A 10 6.67 -24.25 1.51
C ALA A 10 5.53 -23.69 0.64
N ARG A 11 4.37 -23.50 1.24
CA ARG A 11 3.21 -22.85 0.62
C ARG A 11 3.67 -21.47 0.16
N PHE A 12 3.82 -21.25 -1.14
CA PHE A 12 4.17 -19.93 -1.67
C PHE A 12 2.93 -19.05 -1.52
N TRP A 13 2.85 -18.32 -0.41
CA TRP A 13 1.82 -17.30 -0.25
C TRP A 13 2.24 -16.10 -1.09
N PRO A 14 1.51 -15.77 -2.17
CA PRO A 14 1.85 -14.61 -2.98
C PRO A 14 1.65 -13.36 -2.12
N VAL A 15 2.76 -12.70 -1.81
CA VAL A 15 2.78 -11.35 -1.23
C VAL A 15 2.66 -10.35 -2.37
N VAL A 16 1.92 -9.27 -2.14
CA VAL A 16 1.88 -8.11 -3.04
C VAL A 16 2.65 -6.99 -2.37
N ILE A 17 3.70 -6.52 -3.04
CA ILE A 17 4.38 -5.30 -2.64
C ILE A 17 3.57 -4.14 -3.22
N VAL A 18 3.17 -3.22 -2.36
CA VAL A 18 2.39 -2.05 -2.74
C VAL A 18 3.34 -0.89 -3.02
N ASP A 19 3.13 -0.24 -4.15
CA ASP A 19 3.87 0.94 -4.59
C ASP A 19 3.13 2.23 -4.20
N THR A 20 3.77 3.38 -4.38
CA THR A 20 3.21 4.68 -4.01
C THR A 20 2.02 5.06 -4.87
N GLY A 21 2.05 4.77 -6.17
CA GLY A 21 0.98 5.09 -7.12
C GLY A 21 -0.41 4.60 -6.68
N PRO A 22 -0.60 3.28 -6.42
CA PRO A 22 -1.88 2.75 -5.93
C PRO A 22 -2.37 3.37 -4.61
N LEU A 23 -1.46 3.72 -3.68
CA LEU A 23 -1.84 4.39 -2.43
C LEU A 23 -2.35 5.82 -2.69
N VAL A 24 -1.67 6.56 -3.56
CA VAL A 24 -2.06 7.94 -3.91
C VAL A 24 -3.37 7.96 -4.69
N ALA A 25 -3.53 7.08 -5.69
CA ALA A 25 -4.77 6.97 -6.47
C ALA A 25 -5.97 6.61 -5.58
N ALA A 26 -5.79 5.66 -4.66
CA ALA A 26 -6.83 5.29 -3.69
C ALA A 26 -7.20 6.43 -2.73
N ALA A 27 -6.28 7.37 -2.44
CA ALA A 27 -6.55 8.53 -1.59
C ALA A 27 -7.16 9.73 -2.36
N ASN A 28 -6.95 9.81 -3.67
CA ASN A 28 -7.44 10.91 -4.51
C ASN A 28 -8.71 10.51 -5.27
N ARG A 29 -9.90 10.97 -4.81
CA ARG A 29 -11.19 10.67 -5.48
C ARG A 29 -11.31 11.17 -6.92
N LYS A 30 -10.44 12.09 -7.36
CA LYS A 30 -10.41 12.60 -8.73
C LYS A 30 -9.46 11.81 -9.63
N ASP A 31 -8.69 10.88 -9.06
CA ASP A 31 -7.80 10.02 -9.81
C ASP A 31 -8.63 9.03 -10.65
N PRO A 32 -8.36 8.88 -11.97
CA PRO A 32 -9.09 7.94 -12.81
C PRO A 32 -8.98 6.49 -12.33
N ASP A 33 -7.89 6.14 -11.64
CA ASP A 33 -7.66 4.79 -11.10
C ASP A 33 -8.15 4.64 -9.65
N HIS A 34 -8.84 5.66 -9.09
CA HIS A 34 -9.27 5.69 -7.69
C HIS A 34 -10.00 4.42 -7.27
N GLU A 35 -11.07 4.06 -7.98
CA GLU A 35 -11.91 2.93 -7.59
C GLU A 35 -11.16 1.60 -7.74
N ALA A 36 -10.40 1.42 -8.84
CA ALA A 36 -9.61 0.22 -9.06
C ALA A 36 -8.55 0.01 -7.96
N CYS A 37 -7.83 1.07 -7.58
CA CYS A 37 -6.82 1.00 -6.53
C CYS A 37 -7.46 0.80 -5.15
N ARG A 38 -8.56 1.48 -4.87
CA ARG A 38 -9.31 1.32 -3.62
C ARG A 38 -9.83 -0.12 -3.47
N GLU A 39 -10.43 -0.68 -4.52
CA GLU A 39 -10.92 -2.07 -4.51
C GLU A 39 -9.78 -3.08 -4.34
N LEU A 40 -8.66 -2.91 -5.07
CA LEU A 40 -7.48 -3.76 -4.94
C LEU A 40 -6.98 -3.79 -3.49
N LEU A 41 -6.81 -2.62 -2.87
CA LEU A 41 -6.26 -2.51 -1.52
C LEU A 41 -7.25 -3.04 -0.47
N ALA A 42 -8.54 -2.74 -0.61
CA ALA A 42 -9.56 -3.14 0.37
C ALA A 42 -9.97 -4.62 0.28
N LYS A 43 -9.96 -5.21 -0.93
CA LYS A 43 -10.46 -6.57 -1.17
C LYS A 43 -9.33 -7.59 -1.41
N SER A 44 -8.06 -7.20 -1.27
CA SER A 44 -6.94 -8.13 -1.45
C SER A 44 -6.99 -9.27 -0.44
N SER A 45 -7.11 -10.50 -0.94
CA SER A 45 -6.93 -11.72 -0.16
C SER A 45 -5.46 -12.08 0.11
N ARG A 46 -4.54 -11.32 -0.50
CA ARG A 46 -3.08 -11.48 -0.37
C ARG A 46 -2.54 -10.55 0.71
N THR A 47 -1.41 -10.95 1.29
CA THR A 47 -0.67 -10.07 2.20
C THR A 47 -0.12 -8.88 1.40
N LEU A 48 -0.56 -7.68 1.75
CA LEU A 48 -0.02 -6.43 1.24
C LEU A 48 1.17 -6.02 2.11
N VAL A 49 2.31 -5.77 1.48
CA VAL A 49 3.50 -5.21 2.16
C VAL A 49 3.77 -3.85 1.57
N VAL A 50 3.78 -2.84 2.43
CA VAL A 50 4.07 -1.45 2.06
C VAL A 50 5.47 -1.10 2.57
N PRO A 51 6.45 -0.86 1.69
CA PRO A 51 7.77 -0.39 2.10
C PRO A 51 7.68 0.96 2.83
N ALA A 52 8.55 1.19 3.82
CA ALA A 52 8.54 2.44 4.59
C ALA A 52 8.75 3.70 3.72
N LEU A 53 9.57 3.60 2.66
CA LEU A 53 9.78 4.70 1.72
C LEU A 53 8.53 5.00 0.88
N VAL A 54 7.74 3.98 0.54
CA VAL A 54 6.45 4.14 -0.15
C VAL A 54 5.45 4.89 0.73
N VAL A 55 5.46 4.65 2.05
CA VAL A 55 4.64 5.44 3.00
C VAL A 55 5.05 6.90 2.99
N ALA A 56 6.35 7.20 3.11
CA ALA A 56 6.86 8.57 3.12
C ALA A 56 6.51 9.33 1.83
N GLU A 57 6.69 8.67 0.68
CA GLU A 57 6.38 9.25 -0.62
C GLU A 57 4.86 9.48 -0.82
N ALA A 58 4.03 8.53 -0.39
CA ALA A 58 2.57 8.64 -0.48
C ALA A 58 2.06 9.82 0.35
N THR A 59 2.53 9.95 1.59
CA THR A 59 2.16 11.07 2.47
C THR A 59 2.50 12.42 1.83
N PHE A 60 3.73 12.56 1.33
CA PHE A 60 4.16 13.79 0.65
C PHE A 60 3.28 14.13 -0.55
N MET A 61 2.95 13.14 -1.38
CA MET A 61 2.13 13.36 -2.57
C MET A 61 0.67 13.69 -2.24
N ILE A 62 0.07 13.02 -1.24
CA ILE A 62 -1.31 13.28 -0.81
C ILE A 62 -1.43 14.71 -0.24
N GLU A 63 -0.49 15.11 0.62
CA GLU A 63 -0.44 16.48 1.16
C GLU A 63 -0.29 17.52 0.05
N ARG A 64 0.62 17.26 -0.89
CA ARG A 64 0.86 18.17 -2.02
C ARG A 64 -0.35 18.28 -2.95
N ALA A 65 -1.06 17.18 -3.21
CA ALA A 65 -2.26 17.16 -4.04
C ALA A 65 -3.42 17.95 -3.39
N GLY A 66 -3.49 18.02 -2.05
CA GLY A 66 -4.45 18.85 -1.31
C GLY A 66 -4.10 20.34 -1.27
N GLY A 67 -2.86 20.72 -1.60
CA GLY A 67 -2.31 22.06 -1.37
C GLY A 67 -2.64 23.14 -2.42
N THR A 68 -3.30 22.81 -3.54
CA THR A 68 -3.59 23.79 -4.62
C THR A 68 -5.09 24.03 -4.87
N GLY A 69 -5.87 24.26 -3.82
CA GLY A 69 -7.19 24.89 -3.97
C GLY A 69 -8.16 24.70 -2.82
N GLY A 70 -8.10 25.60 -1.83
CA GLY A 70 -9.16 25.81 -0.84
C GLY A 70 -8.96 25.04 0.45
N GLY A 71 -8.97 25.77 1.58
CA GLY A 71 -8.86 25.23 2.93
C GLY A 71 -10.07 24.38 3.34
N GLY A 72 -10.18 23.19 2.76
CA GLY A 72 -10.97 22.10 3.32
C GLY A 72 -10.08 21.26 4.21
N GLU A 73 -10.57 20.89 5.39
CA GLU A 73 -10.01 19.79 6.18
C GLU A 73 -9.58 18.66 5.24
N VAL A 74 -8.31 18.26 5.31
CA VAL A 74 -7.93 16.91 4.90
C VAL A 74 -8.78 15.98 5.76
N PRO A 75 -9.82 15.30 5.22
CA PRO A 75 -10.57 14.37 6.04
C PRO A 75 -9.54 13.35 6.53
N ALA A 76 -9.53 13.12 7.84
CA ALA A 76 -8.65 12.16 8.49
C ALA A 76 -8.51 10.95 7.59
N VAL A 77 -7.29 10.67 7.12
CA VAL A 77 -7.00 9.53 6.25
C VAL A 77 -7.49 8.32 7.03
N THR A 78 -8.66 7.79 6.67
CA THR A 78 -9.15 6.55 7.26
C THR A 78 -8.10 5.52 6.92
N PRO A 79 -7.46 4.87 7.90
CA PRO A 79 -6.45 3.88 7.61
C PRO A 79 -7.08 2.78 6.74
N ILE A 80 -6.72 2.74 5.45
CA ILE A 80 -7.21 1.75 4.48
C ILE A 80 -6.66 0.36 4.82
N ALA A 81 -5.59 0.31 5.61
CA ALA A 81 -5.12 -0.89 6.28
C ALA A 81 -4.36 -0.48 7.54
N THR A 82 -4.59 -1.17 8.66
CA THR A 82 -3.65 -1.13 9.77
C THR A 82 -2.35 -1.75 9.27
N PHE A 83 -1.27 -0.97 9.24
CA PHE A 83 0.06 -1.50 9.02
C PHE A 83 0.33 -2.54 10.09
N GLN A 84 0.28 -3.82 9.72
CA GLN A 84 0.69 -4.91 10.58
C GLN A 84 2.13 -5.26 10.24
N ASP A 85 3.05 -4.78 11.06
CA ASP A 85 4.41 -5.29 11.05
C ASP A 85 4.37 -6.77 11.47
N ARG A 86 4.52 -7.67 10.49
CA ARG A 86 4.63 -9.11 10.73
C ARG A 86 6.08 -9.60 10.65
N THR A 87 7.06 -8.70 10.68
CA THR A 87 8.49 -9.10 10.67
C THR A 87 8.88 -9.89 11.92
N THR A 88 8.10 -9.80 12.99
CA THR A 88 8.35 -10.47 14.28
C THR A 88 7.60 -11.79 14.49
N ASP A 89 6.72 -12.22 13.59
CA ASP A 89 5.83 -13.39 13.79
C ASP A 89 6.49 -14.74 13.41
N ARG A 90 7.83 -14.80 13.41
CA ARG A 90 8.63 -15.98 13.03
C ARG A 90 9.82 -16.25 13.98
N GLN A 91 9.69 -15.91 15.25
CA GLN A 91 10.61 -16.39 16.30
C GLN A 91 10.06 -17.68 16.91
#